data_AF-A0A7X7L8C8-F1
#
_entry.id   AF-A0A7X7L8C8-F1
#
_cell.length_a   1.000
_cell.length_b   1.000
_cell.length_c   1.000
_cell.angle_alpha   90.00
_cell.angle_beta   90.00
_cell.angle_gamma   90.00
#
_symmetry.space_group_name_H-M   'P 1'
#
loop_
_entity.id
_entity.type
_entity.pdbx_description
1 polymer ?
#
loop_
_entity_poly.entity_id
_entity_poly.type
_entity_poly.pdbx_seq_one_letter_code
_entity_poly.pdbx_strand_id
1 'polypeptide(L)' 'MERTGTKPCAIAVIGLGCWYPDARGVRELWENVLARRRAFRRIPEQR' A
#
# COMPACT_ATOMS: atom_id res chain seq x y z
N MET A 1 23.75 -16.14 32.71
CA MET A 1 23.18 -14.85 32.26
C MET A 1 23.32 -14.80 30.76
N GLU A 2 22.32 -15.29 30.03
CA GLU A 2 22.28 -15.26 28.57
C GLU A 2 20.83 -14.93 28.21
N ARG A 3 20.55 -13.68 27.84
CA ARG A 3 19.23 -13.29 27.33
C ARG A 3 19.25 -13.61 25.84
N THR A 4 18.64 -14.71 25.43
CA THR A 4 18.41 -15.01 24.02
C THR A 4 17.48 -13.95 23.44
N GLY A 5 18.05 -12.95 22.77
CA GLY A 5 17.29 -11.95 22.03
C GLY A 5 16.58 -12.63 20.87
N THR A 6 15.24 -12.68 20.91
CA THR A 6 14.47 -13.24 19.81
C THR A 6 14.64 -12.35 18.58
N LYS A 7 15.18 -12.89 17.48
CA LYS A 7 15.15 -12.20 16.19
C LYS A 7 13.69 -12.14 15.76
N PRO A 8 13.14 -10.97 15.43
CA PRO A 8 11.79 -10.93 14.89
C PRO A 8 11.77 -11.75 13.59
N CYS A 9 10.94 -12.79 13.55
CA CYS A 9 10.68 -13.51 12.31
C CYS A 9 10.06 -12.56 11.29
N ALA A 10 10.50 -12.67 10.04
CA ALA A 10 9.91 -11.91 8.95
C ALA A 10 8.46 -12.35 8.71
N ILE A 11 7.61 -11.40 8.35
CA ILE A 11 6.20 -11.64 8.01
C ILE A 11 6.07 -11.57 6.50
N ALA A 12 5.46 -12.60 5.89
CA ALA A 12 5.22 -12.65 4.46
C ALA A 12 3.88 -11.98 4.09
N VAL A 13 3.88 -11.20 3.00
CA VAL A 13 2.65 -10.70 2.37
C VAL A 13 2.20 -11.73 1.35
N ILE A 14 1.10 -12.43 1.65
CA ILE A 14 0.57 -13.50 0.79
C ILE A 14 -0.47 -13.02 -0.23
N GLY A 15 -0.91 -11.76 -0.13
CA GLY A 15 -1.91 -11.18 -1.02
C GLY A 15 -2.08 -9.68 -0.77
N LEU A 16 -2.54 -8.98 -1.80
CA LEU A 16 -2.81 -7.54 -1.78
C LEU A 16 -4.12 -7.26 -2.53
N GLY A 17 -4.91 -6.34 -1.99
CA GLY A 17 -6.12 -5.81 -2.60
C GLY A 17 -6.28 -4.35 -2.22
N CYS A 18 -6.73 -3.52 -3.16
CA CYS A 18 -6.93 -2.11 -2.89
C CYS A 18 -7.99 -1.48 -3.78
N TRP A 19 -8.63 -0.44 -3.24
CA TRP A 19 -9.47 0.48 -3.98
C TRP A 19 -9.13 1.90 -3.56
N TYR A 20 -8.52 2.64 -4.45
CA TYR A 20 -8.03 4.00 -4.23
C TYR A 20 -8.57 4.96 -5.30
N PRO A 21 -8.56 6.28 -5.04
CA PRO A 21 -8.75 7.27 -6.08
C PRO A 21 -7.78 7.00 -7.23
N ASP A 22 -8.33 6.89 -8.43
CA ASP A 22 -7.61 6.61 -9.68
C ASP A 22 -6.93 5.21 -9.77
N ALA A 23 -7.22 4.28 -8.84
CA ALA A 23 -6.79 2.88 -8.91
C ALA A 23 -7.79 1.91 -8.25
N ARG A 24 -8.49 1.09 -9.04
CA ARG A 24 -9.45 0.07 -8.58
C ARG A 24 -8.83 -1.30 -8.31
N GLY A 25 -7.50 -1.36 -8.26
CA GLY A 25 -6.77 -2.60 -7.99
C GLY A 25 -5.27 -2.39 -7.89
N VAL A 26 -4.56 -3.42 -7.43
CA VAL A 26 -3.11 -3.37 -7.14
C VAL A 26 -2.30 -3.04 -8.39
N ARG A 27 -2.72 -3.55 -9.56
CA ARG A 27 -2.04 -3.26 -10.83
C ARG A 27 -2.13 -1.77 -11.19
N GLU A 28 -3.33 -1.19 -11.13
CA GLU A 28 -3.52 0.23 -11.42
C GLU A 28 -2.80 1.13 -10.40
N LEU A 29 -2.77 0.71 -9.13
CA LEU A 29 -1.98 1.38 -8.11
C LEU A 29 -0.49 1.41 -8.50
N TRP A 30 0.06 0.26 -8.92
CA TRP A 30 1.46 0.17 -9.32
C TRP A 30 1.78 1.04 -10.54
N GLU A 31 0.89 1.03 -11.55
CA GLU A 31 1.01 1.91 -12.72
C GLU A 31 0.97 3.40 -12.33
N ASN A 32 0.14 3.78 -11.38
CA ASN A 32 0.09 5.16 -10.87
C ASN A 32 1.39 5.56 -10.14
N VAL A 33 1.95 4.66 -9.33
CA VAL A 33 3.22 4.87 -8.64
C VAL A 33 4.36 5.04 -9.64
N LEU A 34 4.46 4.15 -10.64
CA LEU A 34 5.48 4.23 -11.69
C LEU A 34 5.36 5.51 -12.51
N ALA A 35 4.13 5.92 -12.83
CA ALA A 35 3.85 7.17 -13.55
C ALA A 35 4.00 8.42 -12.68
N ARG A 36 4.35 8.29 -11.39
CA ARG A 36 4.43 9.38 -10.40
C ARG A 36 3.13 10.20 -10.33
N ARG A 37 1.99 9.58 -10.59
CA ARG A 37 0.67 10.22 -10.55
C ARG A 37 0.28 10.53 -9.11
N ARG A 38 -0.16 11.76 -8.84
CA ARG A 38 -0.61 12.21 -7.52
C ARG A 38 -2.13 12.24 -7.52
N ALA A 39 -2.74 11.33 -6.77
CA ALA A 39 -4.19 11.28 -6.58
C ALA A 39 -4.70 12.27 -5.50
N PHE A 40 -3.79 13.03 -4.87
CA PHE A 40 -4.15 14.09 -3.93
C PHE A 40 -4.85 15.24 -4.67
N ARG A 41 -6.16 15.30 -4.51
CA ARG A 41 -7.03 16.34 -5.07
C ARG A 41 -7.97 16.85 -4.00
N ARG A 42 -8.62 18.00 -4.27
CA ARG A 42 -9.67 18.52 -3.40
C ARG A 42 -10.75 17.45 -3.21
N ILE A 43 -11.18 17.26 -1.97
CA ILE A 43 -12.28 16.35 -1.65
C ILE A 43 -13.53 16.86 -2.39
N PRO A 44 -14.23 16.00 -3.16
CA PRO A 44 -15.45 16.41 -3.86
C PRO A 44 -16.50 16.89 -2.87
N GLU A 45 -17.31 17.88 -3.28
CA GLU A 45 -18.36 18.47 -2.43
C GLU A 45 -19.48 17.46 -2.12
N GLN A 46 -19.55 16.37 -2.87
CA GLN A 46 -20.49 15.26 -2.69
C GLN A 46 -19.73 13.92 -2.70
N ARG A 47 -20.27 12.93 -1.98
CA ARG A 47 -19.71 11.57 -1.85
C ARG A 47 -20.00 10.72 -3.07
#